data_AF-A0A846SS60-F1
#
_entry.id   AF-A0A846SS60-F1
#
_cell.length_a   1.000
_cell.length_b   1.000
_cell.length_c   1.000
_cell.angle_alpha   90.00
_cell.angle_beta   90.00
_cell.angle_gamma   90.00
#
_symmetry.space_group_name_H-M   'P 1'
#
loop_
_entity.id
_entity.type
_entity.pdbx_description
1 polymer ?
#
loop_
_entity_poly.entity_id
_entity_poly.type
_entity_poly.pdbx_seq_one_letter_code
_entity_poly.pdbx_strand_id
1 'polypeptide(L)'
;MTSTAHPRSNPTSWRRIAHLNPPWNKRTEATQHLFFHNSLQIMSTLLNCELAHAKAWEASRTIVMKAQEHQPGPLLVLEAACDWKDFISQEKLLVLFPRDGSEWIIRCAPLTKGSFRNKIDLPQTWAGLTGKALEVASGVAGASFCHRNLFMAVATSKQSALALAQAALAQTP
;
A
#
# COMPACT_ATOMS: atom_id res chain seq x y z
N MET A 1 -3.40 -21.82 22.59
CA MET A 1 -4.09 -21.31 21.39
C MET A 1 -3.52 -19.93 21.09
N THR A 2 -2.58 -19.87 20.15
CA THR A 2 -1.84 -18.67 19.77
C THR A 2 -2.75 -17.73 18.99
N SER A 3 -3.09 -16.60 19.61
CA SER A 3 -3.78 -15.49 18.95
C SER A 3 -2.88 -14.92 17.86
N THR A 4 -3.23 -15.17 16.60
CA THR A 4 -2.58 -14.55 15.45
C THR A 4 -3.12 -13.13 15.32
N ALA A 5 -2.44 -12.17 15.95
CA ALA A 5 -2.71 -10.76 15.76
C ALA A 5 -2.52 -10.36 14.28
N HIS A 6 -3.36 -9.45 13.82
CA HIS A 6 -3.35 -8.94 12.44
C HIS A 6 -2.05 -8.13 12.20
N PRO A 7 -1.35 -8.28 11.05
CA PRO A 7 0.02 -7.75 10.86
C PRO A 7 0.19 -6.22 10.88
N ARG A 8 -0.92 -5.46 10.92
CA ARG A 8 -0.91 -3.99 11.03
C ARG A 8 -1.32 -3.46 12.41
N SER A 9 -1.59 -4.35 13.37
CA SER A 9 -1.86 -3.94 14.75
C SER A 9 -0.54 -3.70 15.51
N ASN A 10 0.00 -2.48 15.38
CA ASN A 10 0.74 -1.90 16.49
C ASN A 10 -0.07 -0.70 17.02
N PRO A 11 -1.22 -0.94 17.69
CA PRO A 11 -1.93 0.14 18.31
C PRO A 11 -1.20 0.43 19.63
N THR A 12 -0.68 1.65 19.75
CA THR A 12 -0.70 2.39 21.01
C THR A 12 -0.43 1.57 22.27
N SER A 13 0.82 1.56 22.75
CA SER A 13 1.15 1.06 24.10
C SER A 13 0.06 1.47 25.08
N TRP A 14 -0.58 0.54 25.77
CA TRP A 14 -1.65 0.76 26.76
C TRP A 14 -1.35 1.92 27.74
N ARG A 15 -0.07 2.21 27.99
CA ARG A 15 0.43 3.40 28.70
C ARG A 15 -0.14 4.73 28.19
N ARG A 16 -0.43 4.87 26.89
CA ARG A 16 -1.00 6.09 26.30
C ARG A 16 -2.48 6.29 26.67
N ILE A 17 -3.23 5.20 26.87
CA ILE A 17 -4.62 5.28 27.35
C ILE A 17 -4.64 5.75 28.81
N ALA A 18 -3.68 5.30 29.61
CA ALA A 18 -3.56 5.75 31.00
C ALA A 18 -3.26 7.26 31.13
N HIS A 19 -2.61 7.87 30.14
CA HIS A 19 -2.39 9.32 30.08
C HIS A 19 -3.64 10.14 29.77
N LEU A 20 -4.75 9.48 29.38
CA LEU A 20 -6.05 10.14 29.26
C LEU A 20 -6.78 10.25 30.61
N ASN A 21 -6.19 9.75 31.70
CA ASN A 21 -6.68 9.99 33.06
C ASN A 21 -6.21 11.36 33.58
N PRO A 22 -6.94 11.97 34.54
CA PRO A 22 -6.45 13.17 35.20
C PRO A 22 -5.14 12.90 35.95
N PRO A 23 -4.23 13.90 36.04
CA PRO A 23 -3.01 13.75 36.81
C PRO A 23 -3.34 13.56 38.29
N TRP A 24 -2.46 12.86 39.01
CA TRP A 24 -2.68 12.45 40.41
C TRP A 24 -3.03 13.61 41.35
N ASN A 25 -2.51 14.81 41.08
CA ASN A 25 -2.69 16.01 41.90
C ASN A 25 -3.91 16.86 41.51
N LYS A 26 -4.71 16.44 40.52
CA LYS A 26 -5.94 17.14 40.10
C LYS A 26 -7.14 16.20 40.05
N ARG A 27 -7.22 15.24 40.97
CA ARG A 27 -8.21 14.16 40.93
C ARG A 27 -9.45 14.48 41.78
N THR A 28 -10.33 15.32 41.26
CA THR A 28 -11.68 15.56 41.79
C THR A 28 -12.73 14.82 40.95
N GLU A 29 -13.94 14.64 41.47
CA GLU A 29 -15.06 14.05 40.71
C GLU A 29 -15.26 14.78 39.37
N ALA A 30 -15.38 16.11 39.38
CA ALA A 30 -15.55 16.91 38.17
C ALA A 30 -14.43 16.69 37.12
N THR A 31 -13.17 16.62 37.57
CA THR A 31 -12.05 16.35 36.65
C THR A 31 -12.05 14.91 36.12
N GLN A 32 -12.46 13.93 36.93
CA GLN A 32 -12.57 12.55 36.47
C GLN A 32 -13.64 12.43 35.38
N HIS A 33 -14.81 13.05 35.58
CA HIS A 33 -15.86 13.09 34.56
C HIS A 33 -15.39 13.78 33.27
N LEU A 34 -14.72 14.93 33.37
CA LEU A 34 -14.20 15.65 32.20
C LEU A 34 -13.21 14.78 31.40
N PHE A 35 -12.20 14.22 32.06
CA PHE A 35 -11.19 13.39 31.39
C PHE A 35 -11.80 12.09 30.84
N PHE A 36 -12.79 11.50 31.52
CA PHE A 36 -13.54 10.36 31.01
C PHE A 36 -14.27 10.70 29.70
N HIS A 37 -15.02 11.81 29.65
CA HIS A 37 -15.71 12.23 28.42
C HIS A 37 -14.74 12.56 27.28
N ASN A 38 -13.63 13.26 27.56
CA ASN A 38 -12.59 13.52 26.57
C ASN A 38 -11.95 12.22 26.06
N SER A 39 -11.69 11.27 26.96
CA SER A 39 -11.17 9.94 26.60
C SER A 39 -12.14 9.21 25.69
N LEU A 40 -13.43 9.20 26.02
CA LEU A 40 -14.45 8.57 25.19
C LEU A 40 -14.47 9.16 23.79
N GLN A 41 -14.43 10.49 23.64
CA GLN A 41 -14.40 11.13 22.33
C GLN A 41 -13.18 10.68 21.50
N ILE A 42 -11.98 10.71 22.08
CA ILE A 42 -10.75 10.28 21.40
C ILE A 42 -10.84 8.80 20.99
N MET A 43 -11.25 7.94 21.94
CA MET A 43 -11.33 6.50 21.70
C MET A 43 -12.40 6.14 20.67
N SER A 44 -13.54 6.83 20.68
CA SER A 44 -14.58 6.67 19.66
C SER A 44 -14.07 7.06 18.27
N THR A 45 -13.34 8.17 18.15
CA THR A 45 -12.72 8.56 16.86
C THR A 45 -11.74 7.51 16.38
N LEU A 46 -10.83 7.04 17.24
CA LEU A 46 -9.86 6.01 16.89
C LEU A 46 -10.54 4.71 16.45
N LEU A 47 -11.53 4.24 17.21
CA LEU A 47 -12.26 3.01 16.88
C LEU A 47 -13.00 3.15 15.54
N ASN A 48 -13.61 4.30 15.28
CA ASN A 48 -14.28 4.55 14.01
C ASN A 48 -13.29 4.59 12.83
N CYS A 49 -12.10 5.17 13.01
CA CYS A 49 -11.03 5.14 12.01
C CYS A 49 -10.55 3.70 11.74
N GLU A 50 -10.32 2.90 12.79
CA GLU A 50 -9.92 1.49 12.64
C GLU A 50 -11.00 0.68 11.92
N LEU A 51 -12.29 0.90 12.26
CA LEU A 51 -13.40 0.25 11.57
C LEU A 51 -13.47 0.66 10.09
N ALA A 52 -13.25 1.95 9.78
CA ALA A 52 -13.19 2.43 8.41
C ALA A 52 -12.03 1.79 7.62
N HIS A 53 -10.85 1.67 8.22
CA HIS A 53 -9.70 1.00 7.61
C HIS A 53 -9.95 -0.49 7.39
N ALA A 54 -10.55 -1.20 8.36
CA ALA A 54 -10.91 -2.60 8.21
C ALA A 54 -11.91 -2.81 7.06
N LYS A 55 -12.92 -1.94 6.95
CA LYS A 55 -13.87 -1.95 5.83
C LYS A 55 -13.19 -1.69 4.49
N ALA A 56 -12.29 -0.70 4.42
CA ALA A 56 -11.54 -0.38 3.21
C ALA A 56 -10.60 -1.52 2.78
N TRP A 57 -9.98 -2.21 3.74
CA TRP A 57 -9.16 -3.39 3.49
C TRP A 57 -9.98 -4.54 2.91
N GLU A 58 -11.17 -4.82 3.46
CA GLU A 58 -12.06 -5.85 2.93
C GLU A 58 -12.64 -5.49 1.56
N ALA A 59 -12.93 -4.20 1.31
CA ALA A 59 -13.30 -3.73 -0.01
C ALA A 59 -12.15 -3.94 -1.02
N SER A 60 -10.90 -3.69 -0.61
CA SER A 60 -9.71 -3.93 -1.43
C SER A 60 -9.56 -5.42 -1.79
N ARG A 61 -9.85 -6.34 -0.86
CA ARG A 61 -9.90 -7.79 -1.12
C ARG A 61 -10.81 -8.09 -2.31
N THR A 62 -12.04 -7.59 -2.26
CA THR A 62 -13.05 -7.84 -3.29
C THR A 62 -12.61 -7.34 -4.66
N ILE A 63 -12.04 -6.13 -4.71
CA ILE A 63 -11.52 -5.53 -5.95
C ILE A 63 -10.41 -6.38 -6.55
N VAL A 64 -9.42 -6.78 -5.73
CA VAL A 64 -8.24 -7.51 -6.20
C VAL A 64 -8.60 -8.91 -6.65
N MET A 65 -9.42 -9.63 -5.88
CA MET A 65 -9.83 -11.00 -6.24
C MET A 65 -10.58 -11.02 -7.58
N LYS A 66 -11.57 -10.13 -7.75
CA LYS A 66 -12.32 -10.01 -9.01
C LYS A 66 -11.44 -9.62 -10.20
N ALA A 67 -10.47 -8.71 -9.99
CA ALA A 67 -9.56 -8.30 -11.05
C ALA A 67 -8.66 -9.47 -11.50
N GLN A 68 -8.20 -10.31 -10.57
CA GLN A 68 -7.34 -11.45 -10.87
C GLN A 68 -8.06 -12.56 -11.64
N GLU A 69 -9.33 -12.83 -11.34
CA GLU A 69 -10.13 -13.84 -12.05
C GLU A 69 -10.15 -13.63 -13.57
N HIS A 70 -10.11 -12.37 -14.01
CA HIS A 70 -10.20 -11.99 -15.42
C HIS A 70 -8.84 -11.62 -16.05
N GLN A 71 -7.76 -11.63 -15.26
CA GLN A 71 -6.43 -11.23 -15.69
C GLN A 71 -5.44 -12.34 -15.34
N PRO A 72 -5.35 -13.43 -16.13
CA PRO A 72 -4.36 -14.46 -15.90
C PRO A 72 -2.93 -13.95 -16.17
N GLY A 73 -1.93 -14.59 -15.57
CA GLY A 73 -0.52 -14.30 -15.80
C GLY A 73 0.11 -13.33 -14.79
N PRO A 74 1.34 -12.87 -15.04
CA PRO A 74 2.18 -12.21 -14.03
C PRO A 74 1.83 -10.74 -13.76
N LEU A 75 0.99 -10.13 -14.60
CA LEU A 75 0.57 -8.74 -14.50
C LEU A 75 -0.83 -8.66 -13.87
N LEU A 76 -1.04 -7.67 -13.02
CA LEU A 76 -2.35 -7.29 -12.51
C LEU A 76 -2.56 -5.79 -12.68
N VAL A 77 -3.68 -5.40 -13.28
CA VAL A 77 -4.09 -4.01 -13.47
C VAL A 77 -5.31 -3.73 -12.61
N LEU A 78 -5.21 -2.75 -11.74
CA LEU A 78 -6.30 -2.27 -10.88
C LEU A 78 -6.72 -0.89 -11.36
N GLU A 79 -8.02 -0.68 -11.60
CA GLU A 79 -8.57 0.61 -12.05
C GLU A 79 -8.62 1.67 -10.94
N ALA A 80 -8.34 1.28 -9.70
CA ALA A 80 -8.29 2.18 -8.56
C ALA A 80 -7.15 1.76 -7.62
N ALA A 81 -6.53 2.75 -6.97
CA ALA A 81 -5.56 2.48 -5.92
C ALA A 81 -6.26 1.83 -4.71
N CYS A 82 -5.74 0.70 -4.25
CA CYS A 82 -6.25 -0.02 -3.09
C CYS A 82 -5.15 -0.84 -2.39
N ASP A 83 -5.46 -1.41 -1.22
CA ASP A 83 -4.57 -2.31 -0.52
C ASP A 83 -4.55 -3.68 -1.22
N TRP A 84 -3.56 -3.92 -2.09
CA TRP A 84 -3.50 -5.15 -2.90
C TRP A 84 -2.54 -6.22 -2.38
N LYS A 85 -1.50 -5.83 -1.63
CA LYS A 85 -0.38 -6.71 -1.24
C LYS A 85 -0.80 -7.98 -0.52
N ASP A 86 -1.92 -7.93 0.19
CA ASP A 86 -2.41 -9.02 1.01
C ASP A 86 -3.28 -10.02 0.23
N PHE A 87 -3.68 -9.69 -1.00
CA PHE A 87 -4.70 -10.42 -1.76
C PHE A 87 -4.22 -10.91 -3.13
N ILE A 88 -3.02 -10.52 -3.54
CA ILE A 88 -2.47 -10.97 -4.82
C ILE A 88 -2.12 -12.47 -4.81
N SER A 89 -2.33 -13.14 -5.94
CA SER A 89 -1.94 -14.53 -6.13
C SER A 89 -0.41 -14.69 -6.29
N GLN A 90 0.09 -15.92 -6.09
CA GLN A 90 1.54 -16.20 -6.13
C GLN A 90 2.15 -16.01 -7.53
N GLU A 91 1.36 -16.14 -8.58
CA GLU A 91 1.75 -15.88 -9.97
C GLU A 91 2.01 -14.39 -10.26
N LYS A 92 1.45 -13.45 -9.48
CA LYS A 92 1.60 -12.01 -9.75
C LYS A 92 3.00 -11.54 -9.43
N LEU A 93 3.62 -10.88 -10.41
CA LEU A 93 4.95 -10.28 -10.35
C LEU A 93 4.88 -8.75 -10.34
N LEU A 94 3.96 -8.16 -11.11
CA LEU A 94 3.75 -6.70 -11.18
C LEU A 94 2.28 -6.33 -10.96
N VAL A 95 2.06 -5.19 -10.31
CA VAL A 95 0.74 -4.60 -10.10
C VAL A 95 0.74 -3.15 -10.56
N LEU A 96 -0.25 -2.79 -11.38
CA LEU A 96 -0.47 -1.45 -11.92
C LEU A 96 -1.72 -0.84 -11.31
N PHE A 97 -1.67 0.43 -10.96
CA PHE A 97 -2.83 1.19 -10.47
C PHE A 97 -2.63 2.69 -10.70
N PRO A 98 -3.71 3.46 -10.86
CA PRO A 98 -3.62 4.91 -11.01
C PRO A 98 -3.12 5.55 -9.71
N ARG A 99 -2.42 6.67 -9.86
CA ARG A 99 -2.16 7.66 -8.81
C ARG A 99 -3.00 8.91 -9.12
N ASP A 100 -3.07 9.83 -8.18
CA ASP A 100 -3.68 11.15 -8.36
C ASP A 100 -3.29 11.79 -9.71
N GLY A 101 -4.29 12.31 -10.41
CA GLY A 101 -4.11 12.86 -11.76
C GLY A 101 -4.14 11.78 -12.85
N SER A 102 -3.21 11.88 -13.81
CA SER A 102 -3.12 10.95 -14.95
C SER A 102 -2.03 9.88 -14.79
N GLU A 103 -1.25 9.93 -13.72
CA GLU A 103 -0.10 9.04 -13.51
C GLU A 103 -0.53 7.62 -13.12
N TRP A 104 0.28 6.65 -13.52
CA TRP A 104 0.11 5.24 -13.20
C TRP A 104 1.37 4.70 -12.56
N ILE A 105 1.19 3.95 -11.49
CA ILE A 105 2.28 3.32 -10.74
C ILE A 105 2.39 1.87 -11.16
N ILE A 106 3.62 1.42 -11.39
CA ILE A 106 4.00 0.01 -11.49
C ILE A 106 4.73 -0.36 -10.20
N ARG A 107 4.31 -1.44 -9.56
CA ARG A 107 4.92 -1.97 -8.33
C ARG A 107 5.25 -3.44 -8.50
N CYS A 108 6.44 -3.82 -8.04
CA CYS A 108 6.80 -5.23 -7.93
C CYS A 108 6.07 -5.88 -6.75
N ALA A 109 5.57 -7.10 -6.98
CA ALA A 109 4.96 -7.91 -5.94
C ALA A 109 6.04 -8.35 -4.93
N PRO A 110 5.77 -8.28 -3.61
CA PRO A 110 6.70 -8.77 -2.61
C PRO A 110 6.83 -10.30 -2.69
N LEU A 111 8.02 -10.82 -2.38
CA LEU A 111 8.31 -12.25 -2.38
C LEU A 111 7.42 -13.01 -1.39
N THR A 112 7.24 -12.43 -0.20
CA THR A 112 6.33 -12.91 0.84
C THR A 112 5.64 -11.71 1.50
N LYS A 113 4.49 -11.94 2.14
CA LYS A 113 3.74 -10.88 2.83
C LYS A 113 4.63 -10.18 3.85
N GLY A 114 4.75 -8.85 3.72
CA GLY A 114 5.58 -8.01 4.60
C GLY A 114 7.08 -7.97 4.27
N SER A 115 7.53 -8.71 3.24
CA SER A 115 8.92 -8.66 2.80
C SER A 115 9.27 -7.36 2.07
N PHE A 116 10.50 -6.89 2.27
CA PHE A 116 11.11 -5.82 1.47
C PHE A 116 11.70 -6.33 0.14
N ARG A 117 11.86 -7.66 0.00
CA ARG A 117 12.34 -8.28 -1.24
C ARG A 117 11.17 -8.49 -2.19
N ASN A 118 11.35 -8.13 -3.45
CA ASN A 118 10.37 -8.37 -4.50
C ASN A 118 10.56 -9.75 -5.12
N LYS A 119 9.53 -10.25 -5.82
CA LYS A 119 9.64 -11.45 -6.65
C LYS A 119 10.52 -11.20 -7.88
N ILE A 120 10.40 -10.00 -8.45
CA ILE A 120 11.24 -9.50 -9.53
C ILE A 120 11.60 -8.06 -9.23
N ASP A 121 12.77 -7.63 -9.70
CA ASP A 121 13.15 -6.23 -9.73
C ASP A 121 12.99 -5.71 -11.17
N LEU A 122 12.67 -4.42 -11.31
CA LEU A 122 12.67 -3.77 -12.62
C LEU A 122 14.07 -3.79 -13.24
N PRO A 123 14.22 -3.62 -14.57
CA PRO A 123 15.50 -3.67 -15.24
C PRO A 123 16.57 -2.77 -14.60
N GLN A 124 17.76 -3.33 -14.37
CA GLN A 124 18.87 -2.63 -13.71
C GLN A 124 19.25 -1.32 -14.43
N THR A 125 19.10 -1.29 -15.75
CA THR A 125 19.35 -0.11 -16.60
C THR A 125 18.43 1.05 -16.29
N TRP A 126 17.30 0.83 -15.60
CA TRP A 126 16.34 1.86 -15.23
C TRP A 126 16.60 2.48 -13.85
N ALA A 127 17.53 1.93 -13.06
CA ALA A 127 17.72 2.28 -11.66
C ALA A 127 17.95 3.79 -11.46
N GLY A 128 16.96 4.47 -10.86
CA GLY A 128 17.05 5.89 -10.53
C GLY A 128 16.89 6.84 -11.72
N LEU A 129 16.51 6.32 -12.91
CA LEU A 129 16.27 7.15 -14.08
C LEU A 129 14.93 7.86 -14.02
N THR A 130 14.88 9.05 -14.61
CA THR A 130 13.71 9.93 -14.64
C THR A 130 13.52 10.53 -16.03
N GLY A 131 12.27 10.80 -16.41
CA GLY A 131 11.90 11.46 -17.65
C GLY A 131 12.58 10.85 -18.87
N LYS A 132 13.19 11.70 -19.70
CA LYS A 132 13.73 11.28 -21.00
C LYS A 132 14.78 10.16 -20.93
N ALA A 133 15.60 10.14 -19.87
CA ALA A 133 16.58 9.08 -19.68
C ALA A 133 15.91 7.70 -19.49
N LEU A 134 14.82 7.64 -18.72
CA LEU A 134 14.05 6.42 -18.54
C LEU A 134 13.31 6.03 -19.82
N GLU A 135 12.74 6.99 -20.55
CA GLU A 135 12.09 6.68 -21.83
C GLU A 135 13.07 6.04 -22.82
N VAL A 136 14.30 6.56 -22.91
CA VAL A 136 15.35 6.01 -23.78
C VAL A 136 15.76 4.60 -23.32
N ALA A 137 16.00 4.41 -22.03
CA ALA A 137 16.42 3.12 -21.48
C ALA A 137 15.33 2.05 -21.51
N SER A 138 14.06 2.44 -21.43
CA SER A 138 12.92 1.52 -21.47
C SER A 138 12.32 1.31 -22.85
N GLY A 139 12.58 2.25 -23.78
CA GLY A 139 11.90 2.30 -25.08
C GLY A 139 10.43 2.74 -24.99
N VAL A 140 9.97 3.22 -23.83
CA VAL A 140 8.57 3.58 -23.58
C VAL A 140 8.43 5.07 -23.37
N ALA A 141 7.74 5.74 -24.30
CA ALA A 141 7.34 7.13 -24.14
C ALA A 141 6.34 7.26 -22.97
N GLY A 142 6.49 8.31 -22.16
CA GLY A 142 5.69 8.52 -20.96
C GLY A 142 6.20 7.78 -19.72
N ALA A 143 7.34 7.09 -19.78
CA ALA A 143 8.02 6.57 -18.59
C ALA A 143 8.60 7.75 -17.77
N SER A 144 8.06 7.99 -16.58
CA SER A 144 8.33 9.20 -15.80
C SER A 144 9.45 9.01 -14.77
N PHE A 145 9.43 7.90 -14.03
CA PHE A 145 10.37 7.67 -12.94
C PHE A 145 10.53 6.18 -12.65
N CYS A 146 11.74 5.74 -12.34
CA CYS A 146 12.00 4.42 -11.79
C CYS A 146 12.83 4.55 -10.51
N HIS A 147 12.40 3.89 -9.45
CA HIS A 147 13.09 3.95 -8.17
C HIS A 147 14.48 3.29 -8.27
N ARG A 148 15.48 3.85 -7.58
CA ARG A 148 16.87 3.32 -7.58
C ARG A 148 16.97 1.85 -7.16
N ASN A 149 16.13 1.44 -6.22
CA ASN A 149 16.02 0.05 -5.75
C ASN A 149 15.03 -0.80 -6.56
N LEU A 150 14.59 -0.33 -7.74
CA LEU A 150 13.91 -1.12 -8.77
C LEU A 150 12.59 -1.80 -8.38
N PHE A 151 11.99 -1.43 -7.25
CA PHE A 151 10.71 -2.00 -6.80
C PHE A 151 9.47 -1.27 -7.35
N MET A 152 9.65 -0.10 -7.98
CA MET A 152 8.56 0.67 -8.55
C MET A 152 9.01 1.58 -9.69
N ALA A 153 8.08 1.83 -10.60
CA ALA A 153 8.16 2.88 -11.60
C ALA A 153 6.84 3.63 -11.73
N VAL A 154 6.87 4.77 -12.40
CA VAL A 154 5.73 5.65 -12.67
C VAL A 154 5.72 5.97 -14.16
N ALA A 155 4.53 5.97 -14.75
CA ALA A 155 4.30 6.43 -16.11
C ALA A 155 3.17 7.45 -16.15
N THR A 156 3.13 8.28 -17.20
CA THR A 156 2.20 9.41 -17.32
C THR A 156 0.79 9.02 -17.78
N SER A 157 0.59 7.76 -18.19
CA SER A 157 -0.70 7.21 -18.61
C SER A 157 -0.77 5.70 -18.40
N LYS A 158 -1.98 5.15 -18.41
CA LYS A 158 -2.23 3.70 -18.31
C LYS A 158 -1.52 2.91 -19.40
N GLN A 159 -1.59 3.40 -20.63
CA GLN A 159 -0.99 2.74 -21.79
C GLN A 159 0.54 2.70 -21.68
N SER A 160 1.14 3.81 -21.24
CA SER A 160 2.59 3.88 -21.00
C SER A 160 3.00 2.95 -19.86
N ALA A 161 2.21 2.88 -18.78
CA ALA A 161 2.47 1.96 -17.68
C ALA A 161 2.39 0.49 -18.11
N LEU A 162 1.41 0.13 -18.94
CA LEU A 162 1.27 -1.21 -19.51
C LEU A 162 2.47 -1.59 -20.37
N ALA A 163 2.89 -0.72 -21.29
CA ALA A 163 4.07 -0.94 -22.11
C ALA A 163 5.34 -1.07 -21.26
N LEU A 164 5.49 -0.23 -20.24
CA LEU A 164 6.64 -0.26 -19.33
C LEU A 164 6.67 -1.56 -18.51
N ALA A 165 5.52 -2.03 -18.03
CA ALA A 165 5.41 -3.30 -17.32
C ALA A 165 5.73 -4.50 -18.22
N GLN A 166 5.26 -4.49 -19.47
CA GLN A 166 5.60 -5.53 -20.46
C GLN A 166 7.09 -5.55 -20.77
N ALA A 167 7.71 -4.38 -20.96
CA ALA A 167 9.15 -4.27 -21.20
C ALA A 167 9.97 -4.78 -20.00
N ALA A 168 9.50 -4.56 -18.76
CA ALA A 168 10.14 -5.08 -17.56
C ALA A 168 10.03 -6.62 -17.49
N LEU A 169 8.84 -7.17 -17.74
CA LEU A 169 8.61 -8.63 -17.73
C LEU A 169 9.42 -9.36 -18.81
N ALA A 170 9.63 -8.75 -19.98
CA ALA A 170 10.42 -9.33 -21.07
C ALA A 170 11.94 -9.33 -20.80
N GLN A 171 12.42 -8.45 -19.91
CA GLN A 171 13.84 -8.34 -19.53
C GLN A 171 14.17 -9.04 -18.22
N THR A 172 13.15 -9.58 -17.54
CA THR A 172 13.35 -10.39 -16.34
C THR A 172 13.76 -11.79 -16.80
N PRO A 173 14.85 -12.36 -16.25
CA PRO A 173 15.34 -13.70 -16.63
C PRO A 173 14.34 -14.82 -16.32
#